data_AF-A0A381YN10-F1
#
_entry.id   AF-A0A381YN10-F1
#
_cell.length_a   1.000
_cell.length_b   1.000
_cell.length_c   1.000
_cell.angle_alpha   90.00
_cell.angle_beta   90.00
_cell.angle_gamma   90.00
#
_symmetry.space_group_name_H-M   'P 1'
#
loop_
_entity.id
_entity.type
_entity.pdbx_description
1 polymer ?
#
loop_
_entity_poly.entity_id
_entity_poly.type
_entity_poly.pdbx_seq_one_letter_code
_entity_poly.pdbx_strand_id
1 'polypeptide(L)'
;MMLAEGLGVEYDDLVSISMTGRLGQISELFFSSSVLGSFPFQLFGITFENVMELFTASPKKAAALISTLMEISRAYDMNVEQFFLASLRAYQEMHNNYFEEVEELAEKFALEQKWIRLSPPTREELIETLHQLHSVDARVADFSKYPELTDQRFIFLPGKPSQLLLNNQLVPSQHVYSLALQIGYSELKIRKRLRTSPHKQFDSFDQVMDNFRASYFAGALMINRNQVKEELKEIFQSETWNGDAILELLKHHEVTPETFLHRLSQILPGLFKITELHYFRFEHFVGKNEIRLTKELNMPRTLVPSGVRLKEHHCRRWLPVSLLKILEEEQLKGNPNKILIRTQRAQFVESGDEVLFISIAHALRLRSKMNRCVSLGLRIDNALKRKVKFLNDPQIPVEKVNQTCERCPLDNSQC
;
A
#
# COMPACT_ATOMS: atom_id res chain seq x y z
N MET A 1 8.74 -32.28 -42.28
CA MET A 1 8.62 -32.33 -43.76
C MET A 1 7.40 -33.12 -44.22
N MET A 2 7.27 -34.44 -43.95
CA MET A 2 6.12 -35.23 -44.45
C MET A 2 4.72 -34.67 -44.08
N LEU A 3 4.58 -34.06 -42.90
CA LEU A 3 3.31 -33.44 -42.47
C LEU A 3 2.98 -32.16 -43.28
N ALA A 4 4.00 -31.39 -43.66
CA ALA A 4 3.87 -30.15 -44.43
C ALA A 4 3.42 -30.46 -45.87
N GLU A 5 4.07 -31.46 -46.46
CA GLU A 5 3.73 -32.01 -47.77
C GLU A 5 2.30 -32.55 -47.82
N GLY A 6 1.87 -33.27 -46.78
CA GLY A 6 0.50 -33.79 -46.68
C GLY A 6 -0.57 -32.72 -46.50
N LEU A 7 -0.20 -31.54 -46.02
CA LEU A 7 -1.11 -30.41 -45.78
C LEU A 7 -1.01 -29.30 -46.84
N GLY A 8 -0.08 -29.42 -47.79
CA GLY A 8 0.15 -28.44 -48.85
C GLY A 8 0.66 -27.09 -48.34
N VAL A 9 1.43 -27.08 -47.24
CA VAL A 9 2.02 -25.87 -46.65
C VAL A 9 3.54 -25.99 -46.59
N GLU A 10 4.24 -24.86 -46.59
CA GLU A 10 5.69 -24.84 -46.42
C GLU A 10 6.06 -25.33 -45.02
N TYR A 11 7.22 -25.99 -44.88
CA TYR A 11 7.68 -26.47 -43.57
C TYR A 11 7.77 -25.33 -42.56
N ASP A 12 8.25 -24.17 -42.99
CA ASP A 12 8.38 -22.99 -42.14
C ASP A 12 7.03 -22.48 -41.62
N ASP A 13 5.91 -22.72 -42.33
CA ASP A 13 4.57 -22.40 -41.82
C ASP A 13 4.13 -23.32 -40.68
N LEU A 14 4.69 -24.53 -40.61
CA LEU A 14 4.45 -25.47 -39.51
C LEU A 14 5.39 -25.28 -38.31
N VAL A 15 6.50 -24.56 -38.50
CA VAL A 15 7.54 -24.37 -37.47
C VAL A 15 7.76 -22.90 -37.11
N SER A 16 6.96 -21.98 -37.68
CA SER A 16 7.14 -20.55 -37.48
C SER A 16 7.03 -20.17 -36.00
N ILE A 17 8.12 -19.61 -35.49
CA ILE A 17 8.19 -18.93 -34.18
C ILE A 17 7.62 -17.50 -34.30
N SER A 18 7.40 -17.00 -35.52
CA SER A 18 6.79 -15.69 -35.76
C SER A 18 5.29 -15.85 -36.08
N MET A 19 4.45 -15.22 -35.25
CA MET A 19 3.01 -15.17 -35.50
C MET A 19 2.75 -14.29 -36.73
N THR A 20 2.45 -14.89 -37.87
CA THR A 20 2.07 -14.17 -39.11
C THR A 20 0.53 -14.18 -39.28
N GLY A 21 0.00 -13.26 -40.11
CA GLY A 21 -1.44 -13.15 -40.36
C GLY A 21 -2.26 -12.59 -39.20
N ARG A 22 -3.48 -13.13 -38.94
CA ARG A 22 -4.38 -12.65 -37.86
C ARG A 22 -3.78 -12.80 -36.47
N LEU A 23 -2.96 -13.83 -36.26
CA LEU A 23 -2.27 -14.07 -34.99
C LEU A 23 -1.18 -13.00 -34.77
N GLY A 24 -0.46 -12.60 -35.81
CA GLY A 24 0.47 -11.47 -35.78
C GLY A 24 -0.22 -10.17 -35.36
N GLN A 25 -1.35 -9.84 -35.98
CA GLN A 25 -2.15 -8.65 -35.62
C GLN A 25 -2.63 -8.66 -34.16
N ILE A 26 -2.99 -9.84 -33.64
CA ILE A 26 -3.44 -10.00 -32.25
C ILE A 26 -2.27 -9.92 -31.26
N SER A 27 -1.12 -10.53 -31.60
CA SER A 27 0.10 -10.37 -30.81
C SER A 27 0.56 -8.91 -30.79
N GLU A 28 0.48 -8.23 -31.93
CA GLU A 28 0.80 -6.83 -32.05
C GLU A 28 -0.15 -5.99 -31.20
N LEU A 29 -1.48 -6.21 -31.24
CA LEU A 29 -2.43 -5.54 -30.34
C LEU A 29 -2.14 -5.77 -28.84
N PHE A 30 -1.70 -6.98 -28.48
CA PHE A 30 -1.38 -7.34 -27.10
C PHE A 30 -0.08 -6.67 -26.62
N PHE A 31 0.97 -6.72 -27.43
CA PHE A 31 2.31 -6.18 -27.12
C PHE A 31 2.46 -4.68 -27.41
N SER A 32 1.68 -4.12 -28.33
CA SER A 32 1.66 -2.68 -28.65
C SER A 32 0.90 -1.88 -27.60
N SER A 33 0.05 -2.53 -26.81
CA SER A 33 -0.59 -1.91 -25.65
C SER A 33 0.43 -1.70 -24.55
N SER A 34 0.72 -0.44 -24.22
CA SER A 34 1.57 -0.09 -23.08
C SER A 34 1.06 -0.65 -21.75
N VAL A 35 -0.24 -0.91 -21.65
CA VAL A 35 -0.91 -1.45 -20.47
C VAL A 35 -0.74 -2.97 -20.39
N LEU A 36 -1.08 -3.70 -21.46
CA LEU A 36 -1.06 -5.17 -21.45
C LEU A 36 0.33 -5.76 -21.66
N GLY A 37 1.14 -5.17 -22.53
CA GLY A 37 2.53 -5.60 -22.73
C GLY A 37 3.40 -5.43 -21.47
N SER A 38 3.00 -4.55 -20.55
CA SER A 38 3.67 -4.32 -19.27
C SER A 38 2.97 -4.99 -18.07
N PHE A 39 1.92 -5.80 -18.30
CA PHE A 39 1.24 -6.51 -17.22
C PHE A 39 2.03 -7.75 -16.79
N PRO A 40 2.21 -7.99 -15.48
CA PRO A 40 3.05 -9.07 -14.98
C PRO A 40 2.29 -10.40 -14.92
N PHE A 41 1.87 -10.95 -16.08
CA PHE A 41 1.07 -12.18 -16.17
C PHE A 41 1.64 -13.34 -15.34
N GLN A 42 2.96 -13.53 -15.35
CA GLN A 42 3.62 -14.60 -14.62
C GLN A 42 3.41 -14.52 -13.11
N LEU A 43 3.33 -13.32 -12.52
CA LEU A 43 3.06 -13.15 -11.08
C LEU A 43 1.64 -13.57 -10.70
N PHE A 44 0.73 -13.59 -11.66
CA PHE A 44 -0.63 -14.09 -11.51
C PHE A 44 -0.78 -15.56 -11.96
N GLY A 45 0.34 -16.27 -12.18
CA GLY A 45 0.34 -17.66 -12.63
C GLY A 45 -0.12 -17.83 -14.09
N ILE A 46 -0.19 -16.75 -14.86
CA ILE A 46 -0.56 -16.78 -16.27
C ILE A 46 0.73 -16.83 -17.09
N THR A 47 0.96 -17.97 -17.74
CA THR A 47 2.10 -18.15 -18.63
C THR A 47 1.80 -17.62 -20.03
N PHE A 48 2.83 -17.43 -20.85
CA PHE A 48 2.65 -17.05 -22.25
C PHE A 48 1.85 -18.12 -23.00
N GLU A 49 2.07 -19.39 -22.67
CA GLU A 49 1.35 -20.54 -23.20
C GLU A 49 -0.15 -20.45 -22.90
N ASN A 50 -0.55 -20.06 -21.68
CA ASN A 50 -1.96 -19.86 -21.34
C ASN A 50 -2.61 -18.74 -22.15
N VAL A 51 -1.87 -17.64 -22.38
CA VAL A 51 -2.35 -16.54 -23.22
C VAL A 51 -2.52 -17.01 -24.67
N MET A 52 -1.55 -17.77 -25.19
CA MET A 52 -1.60 -18.34 -26.53
C MET A 52 -2.73 -19.37 -26.70
N GLU A 53 -2.99 -20.20 -25.69
CA GLU A 53 -4.12 -21.13 -25.67
C GLU A 53 -5.45 -20.38 -25.78
N LEU A 54 -5.62 -19.29 -25.03
CA LEU A 54 -6.82 -18.44 -25.11
C LEU A 54 -7.03 -17.89 -26.54
N PHE A 55 -5.95 -17.43 -27.17
CA PHE A 55 -6.00 -16.85 -28.52
C PHE A 55 -6.18 -17.90 -29.62
N THR A 56 -5.64 -19.11 -29.45
CA THR A 56 -5.78 -20.19 -30.43
C THR A 56 -7.13 -20.89 -30.32
N ALA A 57 -7.65 -21.11 -29.11
CA ALA A 57 -8.93 -21.76 -28.89
C ALA A 57 -10.12 -20.92 -29.39
N SER A 58 -10.08 -19.60 -29.22
CA SER A 58 -11.15 -18.72 -29.72
C SER A 58 -10.67 -17.29 -29.99
N PRO A 59 -10.00 -17.05 -31.14
CA PRO A 59 -9.37 -15.77 -31.47
C PRO A 59 -10.33 -14.58 -31.38
N LYS A 60 -11.57 -14.73 -31.87
CA LYS A 60 -12.58 -13.66 -31.83
C LYS A 60 -12.97 -13.25 -30.40
N LYS A 61 -13.14 -14.22 -29.50
CA LYS A 61 -13.53 -13.95 -28.10
C LYS A 61 -12.36 -13.34 -27.32
N ALA A 62 -11.16 -13.86 -27.52
CA ALA A 62 -9.95 -13.33 -26.90
C ALA A 62 -9.68 -11.88 -27.35
N ALA A 63 -9.76 -11.61 -28.66
CA ALA A 63 -9.64 -10.26 -29.19
C ALA A 63 -10.72 -9.32 -28.63
N ALA A 64 -11.99 -9.76 -28.60
CA ALA A 64 -13.08 -8.96 -28.02
C ALA A 64 -12.84 -8.63 -26.54
N LEU A 65 -12.41 -9.60 -25.72
CA LEU A 65 -12.08 -9.39 -24.31
C LEU A 65 -10.97 -8.33 -24.13
N ILE A 66 -9.87 -8.47 -24.86
CA ILE A 66 -8.75 -7.53 -24.81
C ILE A 66 -9.17 -6.14 -25.27
N SER A 67 -9.90 -6.04 -26.38
CA SER A 67 -10.43 -4.76 -26.87
C SER A 67 -11.34 -4.10 -25.83
N THR A 68 -12.23 -4.86 -25.18
CA THR A 68 -13.08 -4.33 -24.10
C THR A 68 -12.26 -3.82 -22.91
N LEU A 69 -11.23 -4.56 -22.47
CA LEU A 69 -10.35 -4.10 -21.39
C LEU A 69 -9.62 -2.80 -21.77
N MET A 70 -9.15 -2.69 -23.02
CA MET A 70 -8.50 -1.48 -23.53
C MET A 70 -9.48 -0.31 -23.69
N GLU A 71 -10.72 -0.56 -24.09
CA GLU A 71 -11.78 0.46 -24.16
C GLU A 71 -12.17 0.97 -22.78
N ILE A 72 -12.33 0.08 -21.79
CA ILE A 72 -12.54 0.46 -20.39
C ILE A 72 -11.37 1.31 -19.90
N SER A 73 -10.12 0.87 -20.11
CA SER A 73 -8.94 1.63 -19.72
C SER A 73 -8.93 3.04 -20.32
N ARG A 74 -9.31 3.17 -21.60
CA ARG A 74 -9.42 4.48 -22.27
C ARG A 74 -10.59 5.32 -21.76
N ALA A 75 -11.76 4.71 -21.58
CA ALA A 75 -12.98 5.38 -21.11
C ALA A 75 -12.83 5.95 -19.70
N TYR A 76 -12.06 5.27 -18.84
CA TYR A 76 -11.76 5.71 -17.48
C TYR A 76 -10.47 6.52 -17.35
N ASP A 77 -9.87 6.95 -18.46
CA ASP A 77 -8.61 7.71 -18.51
C ASP A 77 -7.52 7.10 -17.60
N MET A 78 -7.44 5.76 -17.62
CA MET A 78 -6.48 5.03 -16.80
C MET A 78 -5.09 5.23 -17.37
N ASN A 79 -4.26 5.96 -16.63
CA ASN A 79 -2.85 6.02 -16.93
C ASN A 79 -2.18 4.66 -16.59
N VAL A 80 -1.06 4.38 -17.27
CA VAL A 80 -0.31 3.13 -17.12
C VAL A 80 0.14 2.91 -15.66
N GLU A 81 0.46 3.99 -14.95
CA GLU A 81 0.87 3.94 -13.54
C GLU A 81 -0.26 3.43 -12.62
N GLN A 82 -1.48 3.93 -12.79
CA GLN A 82 -2.65 3.47 -12.04
C GLN A 82 -2.90 1.98 -12.27
N PHE A 83 -2.65 1.50 -13.49
CA PHE A 83 -2.73 0.09 -13.81
C PHE A 83 -1.66 -0.73 -13.08
N PHE A 84 -0.40 -0.24 -13.00
CA PHE A 84 0.63 -0.90 -12.20
C PHE A 84 0.29 -0.95 -10.71
N LEU A 85 -0.21 0.15 -10.15
CA LEU A 85 -0.62 0.22 -8.74
C LEU A 85 -1.85 -0.66 -8.46
N ALA A 86 -2.80 -0.76 -9.40
CA ALA A 86 -3.92 -1.69 -9.31
C ALA A 86 -3.45 -3.15 -9.35
N SER A 87 -2.50 -3.47 -10.24
CA SER A 87 -1.91 -4.81 -10.35
C SER A 87 -1.16 -5.19 -9.07
N LEU A 88 -0.40 -4.25 -8.48
CA LEU A 88 0.27 -4.48 -7.20
C LEU A 88 -0.75 -4.78 -6.10
N ARG A 89 -1.85 -4.04 -6.02
CA ARG A 89 -2.91 -4.30 -5.03
C ARG A 89 -3.53 -5.67 -5.20
N ALA A 90 -3.87 -6.08 -6.42
CA ALA A 90 -4.38 -7.43 -6.70
C ALA A 90 -3.37 -8.52 -6.29
N TYR A 91 -2.08 -8.31 -6.54
CA TYR A 91 -1.02 -9.20 -6.10
C TYR A 91 -0.96 -9.26 -4.56
N GLN A 92 -0.97 -8.12 -3.87
CA GLN A 92 -1.01 -8.07 -2.41
C GLN A 92 -2.24 -8.81 -1.87
N GLU A 93 -3.42 -8.60 -2.46
CA GLU A 93 -4.67 -9.25 -2.07
C GLU A 93 -4.58 -10.79 -2.17
N MET A 94 -4.05 -11.30 -3.27
CA MET A 94 -3.83 -12.74 -3.50
C MET A 94 -2.95 -13.38 -2.42
N HIS A 95 -1.99 -12.62 -1.89
CA HIS A 95 -1.05 -13.07 -0.86
C HIS A 95 -1.48 -12.70 0.56
N ASN A 96 -2.71 -12.26 0.78
CA ASN A 96 -3.15 -11.73 2.07
C ASN A 96 -2.27 -10.57 2.60
N ASN A 97 -1.60 -9.84 1.71
CA ASN A 97 -0.60 -8.82 1.97
C ASN A 97 0.54 -9.28 2.91
N TYR A 98 0.79 -10.59 2.98
CA TYR A 98 1.80 -11.19 3.83
C TYR A 98 2.82 -11.99 3.02
N PHE A 99 4.10 -11.69 3.23
CA PHE A 99 5.20 -12.26 2.44
C PHE A 99 6.25 -12.86 3.37
N GLU A 100 6.06 -14.14 3.72
CA GLU A 100 6.91 -14.89 4.66
C GLU A 100 8.40 -14.79 4.31
N GLU A 101 8.76 -14.98 3.04
CA GLU A 101 10.15 -14.91 2.57
C GLU A 101 10.82 -13.56 2.90
N VAL A 102 10.07 -12.46 2.83
CA VAL A 102 10.61 -11.12 3.13
C VAL A 102 10.72 -10.90 4.64
N GLU A 103 9.81 -11.49 5.44
CA GLU A 103 9.93 -11.51 6.91
C GLU A 103 11.19 -12.24 7.35
N GLU A 104 11.43 -13.44 6.81
CA GLU A 104 12.60 -14.25 7.14
C GLU A 104 13.90 -13.56 6.77
N LEU A 105 13.95 -12.89 5.59
CA LEU A 105 15.11 -12.11 5.18
C LEU A 105 15.38 -10.93 6.13
N ALA A 106 14.34 -10.19 6.52
CA ALA A 106 14.48 -9.06 7.44
C ALA A 106 14.93 -9.54 8.84
N GLU A 107 14.38 -10.65 9.32
CA GLU A 107 14.77 -11.26 10.59
C GLU A 107 16.21 -11.75 10.58
N LYS A 108 16.63 -12.43 9.51
CA LYS A 108 17.99 -12.90 9.35
C LYS A 108 18.97 -11.72 9.34
N PHE A 109 18.66 -10.68 8.57
CA PHE A 109 19.48 -9.47 8.52
C PHE A 109 19.62 -8.82 9.91
N ALA A 110 18.50 -8.62 10.62
CA ALA A 110 18.53 -8.04 11.97
C ALA A 110 19.37 -8.86 12.96
N LEU A 111 19.30 -10.21 12.88
CA LEU A 111 20.14 -11.10 13.70
C LEU A 111 21.63 -10.97 13.38
N GLU A 112 21.99 -10.87 12.10
CA GLU A 112 23.39 -10.68 11.65
C GLU A 112 23.95 -9.33 12.12
N GLN A 113 23.13 -8.29 12.15
CA GLN A 113 23.49 -6.97 12.70
C GLN A 113 23.48 -6.92 14.23
N LYS A 114 23.12 -8.01 14.91
CA LYS A 114 22.94 -8.08 16.37
C LYS A 114 21.93 -7.05 16.90
N TRP A 115 20.99 -6.62 16.08
CA TRP A 115 19.84 -5.85 16.53
C TRP A 115 18.97 -6.79 17.35
N ILE A 116 19.16 -6.74 18.67
CA ILE A 116 18.46 -7.62 19.61
C ILE A 116 16.97 -7.38 19.41
N ARG A 117 16.21 -8.47 19.23
CA ARG A 117 14.76 -8.54 18.91
C ARG A 117 13.81 -7.74 19.83
N LEU A 118 14.31 -6.98 20.79
CA LEU A 118 13.53 -6.23 21.78
C LEU A 118 13.37 -4.74 21.44
N SER A 119 14.27 -4.15 20.65
CA SER A 119 14.17 -2.74 20.26
C SER A 119 14.39 -2.59 18.75
N PRO A 120 13.64 -1.68 18.09
CA PRO A 120 13.90 -1.34 16.69
C PRO A 120 15.33 -0.78 16.55
N PRO A 121 15.96 -0.92 15.36
CA PRO A 121 17.28 -0.35 15.13
C PRO A 121 17.21 1.18 15.26
N THR A 122 18.15 1.74 16.01
CA THR A 122 18.32 3.18 16.14
C THR A 122 18.73 3.78 14.81
N ARG A 123 18.48 5.08 14.66
CA ARG A 123 18.89 5.83 13.48
C ARG A 123 20.40 5.73 13.24
N GLU A 124 21.19 5.77 14.30
CA GLU A 124 22.65 5.69 14.28
C GLU A 124 23.11 4.32 13.76
N GLU A 125 22.53 3.23 14.27
CA GLU A 125 22.81 1.87 13.79
C GLU A 125 22.47 1.71 12.29
N LEU A 126 21.36 2.29 11.84
CA LEU A 126 20.97 2.25 10.42
C LEU A 126 21.94 3.03 9.52
N ILE A 127 22.43 4.19 9.98
CA ILE A 127 23.43 4.98 9.25
C ILE A 127 24.76 4.22 9.19
N GLU A 128 25.20 3.66 10.31
CA GLU A 128 26.44 2.87 10.37
C GLU A 128 26.37 1.65 9.45
N THR A 129 25.25 0.93 9.49
CA THR A 129 24.99 -0.24 8.63
C THR A 129 25.04 0.12 7.14
N LEU A 130 24.39 1.23 6.75
CA LEU A 130 24.43 1.72 5.37
C LEU A 130 25.85 2.07 4.91
N HIS A 131 26.64 2.69 5.78
CA HIS A 131 28.02 3.05 5.47
C HIS A 131 28.91 1.81 5.33
N GLN A 132 28.90 0.93 6.35
CA GLN A 132 29.81 -0.21 6.44
C GLN A 132 29.46 -1.33 5.44
N LEU A 133 28.18 -1.67 5.28
CA LEU A 133 27.77 -2.83 4.47
C LEU A 133 27.32 -2.47 3.06
N HIS A 134 26.88 -1.23 2.84
CA HIS A 134 26.26 -0.83 1.56
C HIS A 134 26.98 0.31 0.85
N SER A 135 28.06 0.85 1.42
CA SER A 135 28.78 2.01 0.85
C SER A 135 27.86 3.19 0.53
N VAL A 136 26.89 3.44 1.41
CA VAL A 136 25.94 4.56 1.34
C VAL A 136 26.17 5.51 2.51
N ASP A 137 26.58 6.74 2.21
CA ASP A 137 26.73 7.79 3.20
C ASP A 137 25.41 8.54 3.41
N ALA A 138 24.76 8.29 4.55
CA ALA A 138 23.54 8.97 4.92
C ALA A 138 23.83 10.22 5.77
N ARG A 139 23.28 11.37 5.36
CA ARG A 139 23.41 12.62 6.12
C ARG A 139 22.17 13.49 6.02
N VAL A 140 21.95 14.30 7.04
CA VAL A 140 20.92 15.35 6.99
C VAL A 140 21.38 16.46 6.07
N ALA A 141 20.49 16.92 5.21
CA ALA A 141 20.70 18.03 4.30
C ALA A 141 19.58 19.06 4.43
N ASP A 142 19.94 20.32 4.25
CA ASP A 142 18.99 21.42 4.19
C ASP A 142 18.49 21.60 2.75
N PHE A 143 17.20 21.36 2.55
CA PHE A 143 16.54 21.53 1.25
C PHE A 143 15.90 22.91 1.10
N SER A 144 15.93 23.77 2.12
CA SER A 144 15.26 25.09 2.11
C SER A 144 15.72 26.00 0.97
N LYS A 145 16.95 25.84 0.49
CA LYS A 145 17.52 26.62 -0.63
C LYS A 145 16.95 26.23 -2.00
N TYR A 146 16.26 25.09 -2.10
CA TYR A 146 15.73 24.54 -3.33
C TYR A 146 14.23 24.29 -3.18
N PRO A 147 13.38 25.27 -3.55
CA PRO A 147 11.93 25.18 -3.37
C PRO A 147 11.32 23.88 -3.93
N GLU A 148 11.83 23.39 -5.06
CA GLU A 148 11.43 22.15 -5.72
C GLU A 148 11.72 20.87 -4.91
N LEU A 149 12.63 20.94 -3.93
CA LEU A 149 13.02 19.82 -3.07
C LEU A 149 12.36 19.86 -1.69
N THR A 150 11.63 20.92 -1.34
CA THR A 150 11.01 21.13 -0.02
C THR A 150 10.11 19.95 0.40
N ASP A 151 9.34 19.42 -0.55
CA ASP A 151 8.43 18.29 -0.33
C ASP A 151 9.13 16.92 -0.29
N GLN A 152 10.43 16.85 -0.60
CA GLN A 152 11.17 15.59 -0.65
C GLN A 152 11.62 15.17 0.75
N ARG A 153 11.33 13.94 1.13
CA ARG A 153 11.79 13.27 2.35
C ARG A 153 13.27 12.91 2.27
N PHE A 154 13.70 12.41 1.12
CA PHE A 154 15.09 12.08 0.86
C PHE A 154 15.45 12.27 -0.62
N ILE A 155 16.75 12.40 -0.87
CA ILE A 155 17.36 12.32 -2.20
C ILE A 155 18.50 11.30 -2.15
N PHE A 156 18.47 10.31 -3.03
CA PHE A 156 19.53 9.32 -3.19
C PHE A 156 20.34 9.65 -4.44
N LEU A 157 21.63 9.90 -4.23
CA LEU A 157 22.61 10.22 -5.26
C LEU A 157 23.50 8.99 -5.49
N PRO A 158 23.45 8.35 -6.66
CA PRO A 158 24.33 7.22 -6.96
C PRO A 158 25.79 7.69 -7.06
N GLY A 159 26.71 6.92 -6.51
CA GLY A 159 28.14 7.23 -6.48
C GLY A 159 28.98 6.13 -5.84
N LYS A 160 30.27 6.42 -5.61
CA LYS A 160 31.20 5.57 -4.87
C LYS A 160 31.97 6.42 -3.84
N PRO A 161 31.46 6.57 -2.60
CA PRO A 161 30.21 6.02 -2.08
C PRO A 161 28.96 6.73 -2.62
N SER A 162 27.81 6.06 -2.56
CA SER A 162 26.52 6.70 -2.85
C SER A 162 26.09 7.58 -1.67
N GLN A 163 25.28 8.61 -1.90
CA GLN A 163 24.83 9.51 -0.84
C GLN A 163 23.32 9.45 -0.64
N LEU A 164 22.88 9.35 0.61
CA LEU A 164 21.49 9.52 1.01
C LEU A 164 21.32 10.82 1.78
N LEU A 165 20.72 11.81 1.13
CA LEU A 165 20.41 13.11 1.73
C LEU A 165 19.02 13.06 2.34
N LEU A 166 18.95 13.26 3.66
CA LEU A 166 17.71 13.26 4.44
C LEU A 166 17.26 14.69 4.71
N ASN A 167 15.98 15.01 4.47
CA ASN A 167 15.48 16.37 4.68
C ASN A 167 15.51 16.77 6.16
N ASN A 168 16.16 17.88 6.49
CA ASN A 168 16.27 18.43 7.85
C ASN A 168 14.93 18.85 8.49
N GLN A 169 13.88 19.05 7.69
CA GLN A 169 12.56 19.41 8.19
C GLN A 169 11.80 18.21 8.77
N LEU A 170 12.25 16.98 8.54
CA LEU A 170 11.63 15.76 9.06
C LEU A 170 12.13 15.42 10.48
N VAL A 171 11.30 14.70 11.24
CA VAL A 171 11.71 14.11 12.54
C VAL A 171 12.55 12.85 12.35
N PRO A 172 13.33 12.43 13.37
CA PRO A 172 14.09 11.19 13.34
C PRO A 172 13.28 9.96 12.88
N SER A 173 12.05 9.78 13.39
CA SER A 173 11.16 8.67 12.99
C SER A 173 10.86 8.62 11.48
N GLN A 174 10.88 9.76 10.81
CA GLN A 174 10.69 9.86 9.36
C GLN A 174 11.99 9.58 8.58
N HIS A 175 13.15 9.78 9.20
CA HIS A 175 14.45 9.38 8.64
C HIS A 175 14.66 7.88 8.72
N VAL A 176 14.26 7.24 9.83
CA VAL A 176 14.37 5.78 10.04
C VAL A 176 13.78 5.00 8.86
N TYR A 177 12.58 5.35 8.42
CA TYR A 177 11.97 4.71 7.23
C TYR A 177 12.83 4.87 5.96
N SER A 178 13.38 6.06 5.74
CA SER A 178 14.19 6.33 4.54
C SER A 178 15.50 5.54 4.56
N LEU A 179 16.12 5.39 5.73
CA LEU A 179 17.32 4.59 5.94
C LEU A 179 17.03 3.10 5.74
N ALA A 180 16.02 2.56 6.43
CA ALA A 180 15.59 1.16 6.33
C ALA A 180 15.19 0.79 4.89
N LEU A 181 14.56 1.71 4.15
CA LEU A 181 14.25 1.52 2.73
C LEU A 181 15.51 1.35 1.87
N GLN A 182 16.58 2.11 2.14
CA GLN A 182 17.85 1.96 1.40
C GLN A 182 18.59 0.67 1.75
N ILE A 183 18.48 0.20 2.99
CA ILE A 183 18.96 -1.14 3.37
C ILE A 183 18.16 -2.20 2.60
N GLY A 184 16.83 -2.11 2.59
CA GLY A 184 15.97 -3.03 1.82
C GLY A 184 16.31 -3.06 0.33
N TYR A 185 16.59 -1.92 -0.30
CA TYR A 185 17.08 -1.89 -1.67
C TYR A 185 18.42 -2.61 -1.86
N SER A 186 19.31 -2.56 -0.88
CA SER A 186 20.64 -3.17 -0.94
C SER A 186 20.56 -4.69 -0.72
N GLU A 187 19.87 -5.11 0.32
CA GLU A 187 19.72 -6.52 0.70
C GLU A 187 18.94 -7.33 -0.33
N LEU A 188 17.89 -6.74 -0.90
CA LEU A 188 17.11 -7.37 -1.97
C LEU A 188 17.80 -7.26 -3.35
N LYS A 189 19.01 -6.70 -3.42
CA LYS A 189 19.81 -6.51 -4.65
C LYS A 189 19.07 -5.73 -5.74
N ILE A 190 18.23 -4.80 -5.34
CA ILE A 190 17.45 -3.95 -6.25
C ILE A 190 18.36 -2.85 -6.79
N ARG A 191 18.57 -2.88 -8.11
CA ARG A 191 19.45 -1.93 -8.81
C ARG A 191 18.77 -0.60 -9.10
N LYS A 192 17.50 -0.63 -9.54
CA LYS A 192 16.72 0.55 -9.91
C LYS A 192 15.99 1.12 -8.69
N ARG A 193 16.75 1.78 -7.82
CA ARG A 193 16.22 2.40 -6.59
C ARG A 193 15.51 3.71 -6.89
N LEU A 194 14.48 4.03 -6.10
CA LEU A 194 13.91 5.36 -6.12
C LEU A 194 14.93 6.39 -5.64
N ARG A 195 15.12 7.44 -6.45
CA ARG A 195 16.06 8.53 -6.14
C ARG A 195 15.46 9.60 -5.24
N THR A 196 14.14 9.70 -5.17
CA THR A 196 13.45 10.73 -4.42
C THR A 196 12.18 10.15 -3.79
N SER A 197 11.72 10.75 -2.69
CA SER A 197 10.45 10.40 -2.06
C SER A 197 9.76 11.67 -1.56
N PRO A 198 8.48 11.93 -1.87
CA PRO A 198 7.59 11.08 -2.64
C PRO A 198 8.04 11.00 -4.11
N HIS A 199 7.97 9.80 -4.66
CA HIS A 199 8.22 9.57 -6.08
C HIS A 199 6.96 9.87 -6.88
N LYS A 200 7.13 10.47 -8.06
CA LYS A 200 6.01 11.03 -8.84
C LYS A 200 5.38 10.05 -9.81
N GLN A 201 6.17 9.16 -10.40
CA GLN A 201 5.72 8.30 -11.49
C GLN A 201 6.59 7.05 -11.56
N PHE A 202 5.98 5.89 -11.79
CA PHE A 202 6.70 4.65 -12.08
C PHE A 202 6.75 4.38 -13.58
N ASP A 203 7.91 3.95 -14.07
CA ASP A 203 8.15 3.66 -15.49
C ASP A 203 7.76 2.22 -15.87
N SER A 204 7.68 1.31 -14.89
CA SER A 204 7.39 -0.11 -15.10
C SER A 204 6.79 -0.76 -13.86
N PHE A 205 6.09 -1.89 -14.06
CA PHE A 205 5.60 -2.71 -12.96
C PHE A 205 6.75 -3.24 -12.08
N ASP A 206 7.87 -3.64 -12.66
CA ASP A 206 9.03 -4.12 -11.91
C ASP A 206 9.53 -3.08 -10.90
N GLN A 207 9.55 -1.80 -11.27
CA GLN A 207 9.93 -0.72 -10.36
C GLN A 207 8.93 -0.57 -9.20
N VAL A 208 7.63 -0.75 -9.48
CA VAL A 208 6.58 -0.75 -8.45
C VAL A 208 6.76 -1.93 -7.50
N MET A 209 6.99 -3.12 -8.04
CA MET A 209 7.20 -4.36 -7.28
C MET A 209 8.47 -4.32 -6.43
N ASP A 210 9.59 -3.87 -7.00
CA ASP A 210 10.85 -3.72 -6.29
C ASP A 210 10.73 -2.71 -5.14
N ASN A 211 10.13 -1.55 -5.40
CA ASN A 211 9.88 -0.57 -4.34
C ASN A 211 8.93 -1.11 -3.26
N PHE A 212 7.92 -1.90 -3.64
CA PHE A 212 7.05 -2.60 -2.70
C PHE A 212 7.83 -3.57 -1.81
N ARG A 213 8.66 -4.45 -2.40
CA ARG A 213 9.47 -5.43 -1.65
C ARG A 213 10.46 -4.75 -0.71
N ALA A 214 11.15 -3.71 -1.18
CA ALA A 214 12.05 -2.91 -0.33
C ALA A 214 11.30 -2.21 0.81
N SER A 215 10.11 -1.67 0.53
CA SER A 215 9.26 -1.05 1.55
C SER A 215 8.73 -2.05 2.57
N TYR A 216 8.38 -3.28 2.14
CA TYR A 216 7.97 -4.36 3.02
C TYR A 216 9.11 -4.74 3.96
N PHE A 217 10.30 -4.99 3.39
CA PHE A 217 11.50 -5.31 4.16
C PHE A 217 11.83 -4.21 5.18
N ALA A 218 11.79 -2.94 4.78
CA ALA A 218 11.98 -1.80 5.68
C ALA A 218 10.95 -1.80 6.84
N GLY A 219 9.68 -2.05 6.53
CA GLY A 219 8.64 -2.17 7.56
C GLY A 219 8.88 -3.35 8.52
N ALA A 220 9.38 -4.48 8.02
CA ALA A 220 9.72 -5.64 8.83
C ALA A 220 10.95 -5.43 9.73
N LEU A 221 11.92 -4.61 9.30
CA LEU A 221 13.03 -4.17 10.15
C LEU A 221 12.59 -3.19 11.23
N MET A 222 11.74 -2.22 10.87
CA MET A 222 11.26 -1.19 11.81
C MET A 222 10.29 -1.75 12.84
N ILE A 223 9.46 -2.73 12.47
CA ILE A 223 8.48 -3.36 13.33
C ILE A 223 8.55 -4.87 13.11
N ASN A 224 9.36 -5.52 13.94
CA ASN A 224 9.59 -6.96 13.87
C ASN A 224 8.34 -7.74 14.25
N ARG A 225 8.00 -8.78 13.47
CA ARG A 225 6.78 -9.58 13.67
C ARG A 225 6.72 -10.29 15.03
N ASN A 226 7.86 -10.65 15.64
CA ASN A 226 7.88 -11.36 16.93
C ASN A 226 7.62 -10.41 18.10
N GLN A 227 8.18 -9.21 18.05
CA GLN A 227 7.99 -8.19 19.09
C GLN A 227 6.55 -7.67 19.09
N VAL A 228 6.09 -7.23 17.93
CA VAL A 228 4.75 -6.65 17.76
C VAL A 228 3.63 -7.66 18.04
N LYS A 229 3.93 -8.97 17.95
CA LYS A 229 2.96 -10.03 18.29
C LYS A 229 2.48 -9.92 19.73
N GLU A 230 3.40 -9.78 20.68
CA GLU A 230 3.02 -9.72 22.10
C GLU A 230 2.38 -8.37 22.43
N GLU A 231 2.90 -7.27 21.87
CA GLU A 231 2.33 -5.92 22.01
C GLU A 231 0.86 -5.84 21.51
N LEU A 232 0.59 -6.38 20.32
CA LEU A 232 -0.78 -6.40 19.77
C LEU A 232 -1.69 -7.37 20.52
N LYS A 233 -1.14 -8.48 21.03
CA LYS A 233 -1.89 -9.43 21.84
C LYS A 233 -2.35 -8.75 23.13
N GLU A 234 -1.52 -7.95 23.78
CA GLU A 234 -1.90 -7.18 24.96
C GLU A 234 -3.07 -6.22 24.64
N ILE A 235 -2.95 -5.43 23.56
CA ILE A 235 -4.01 -4.52 23.12
C ILE A 235 -5.31 -5.28 22.81
N PHE A 236 -5.24 -6.37 22.06
CA PHE A 236 -6.41 -7.15 21.67
C PHE A 236 -7.05 -7.90 22.85
N GLN A 237 -6.31 -8.21 23.91
CA GLN A 237 -6.82 -8.86 25.11
C GLN A 237 -7.36 -7.89 26.16
N SER A 238 -7.18 -6.58 25.99
CA SER A 238 -7.83 -5.57 26.82
C SER A 238 -9.35 -5.60 26.63
N GLU A 239 -10.10 -5.48 27.72
CA GLU A 239 -11.57 -5.36 27.70
C GLU A 239 -12.03 -3.95 27.31
N THR A 240 -11.17 -2.95 27.46
CA THR A 240 -11.44 -1.56 27.12
C THR A 240 -10.48 -1.05 26.05
N TRP A 241 -10.98 -0.17 25.19
CA TRP A 241 -10.18 0.49 24.16
C TRP A 241 -9.29 1.56 24.79
N ASN A 242 -8.00 1.53 24.45
CA ASN A 242 -7.05 2.56 24.84
C ASN A 242 -6.26 3.07 23.62
N GLY A 243 -6.56 4.28 23.17
CA GLY A 243 -5.83 4.93 22.08
C GLY A 243 -4.39 5.30 22.43
N ASP A 244 -4.10 5.53 23.72
CA ASP A 244 -2.75 5.92 24.16
C ASP A 244 -1.77 4.75 24.07
N ALA A 245 -2.23 3.50 24.23
CA ALA A 245 -1.41 2.31 24.00
C ALA A 245 -0.86 2.27 22.56
N ILE A 246 -1.67 2.66 21.56
CA ILE A 246 -1.19 2.78 20.17
C ILE A 246 -0.19 3.92 20.03
N LEU A 247 -0.44 5.06 20.70
CA LEU A 247 0.50 6.18 20.69
C LEU A 247 1.86 5.80 21.28
N GLU A 248 1.87 4.98 22.33
CA GLU A 248 3.07 4.41 22.93
C GLU A 248 3.81 3.49 21.96
N LEU A 249 3.11 2.61 21.24
CA LEU A 249 3.73 1.78 20.21
C LEU A 249 4.34 2.60 19.06
N LEU A 250 3.68 3.68 18.62
CA LEU A 250 4.25 4.58 17.61
C LEU A 250 5.57 5.20 18.07
N LYS A 251 5.66 5.59 19.35
CA LYS A 251 6.88 6.15 19.95
C LYS A 251 7.95 5.09 20.12
N HIS A 252 7.58 3.93 20.67
CA HIS A 252 8.49 2.81 20.92
C HIS A 252 9.17 2.32 19.65
N HIS A 253 8.41 2.20 18.55
CA HIS A 253 8.93 1.77 17.25
C HIS A 253 9.53 2.92 16.42
N GLU A 254 9.52 4.16 16.93
CA GLU A 254 9.90 5.39 16.20
C GLU A 254 9.32 5.46 14.76
N VAL A 255 8.04 5.16 14.61
CA VAL A 255 7.37 5.08 13.30
C VAL A 255 6.27 6.13 13.14
N THR A 256 5.95 6.45 11.89
CA THR A 256 4.77 7.28 11.60
C THR A 256 3.48 6.44 11.65
N PRO A 257 2.31 7.07 11.87
CA PRO A 257 1.02 6.38 11.81
C PRO A 257 0.82 5.55 10.53
N GLU A 258 1.28 6.08 9.38
CA GLU A 258 1.14 5.40 8.10
C GLU A 258 1.96 4.12 8.05
N THR A 259 3.22 4.17 8.49
CA THR A 259 4.10 3.00 8.53
C THR A 259 3.54 1.95 9.49
N PHE A 260 3.08 2.38 10.67
CA PHE A 260 2.52 1.48 11.67
C PHE A 260 1.28 0.74 11.17
N LEU A 261 0.21 1.46 10.77
CA LEU A 261 -1.02 0.79 10.33
C LEU A 261 -0.84 0.01 9.03
N HIS A 262 0.03 0.47 8.12
CA HIS A 262 0.35 -0.31 6.92
C HIS A 262 1.10 -1.59 7.29
N ARG A 263 2.03 -1.54 8.25
CA ARG A 263 2.68 -2.75 8.76
C ARG A 263 1.67 -3.69 9.41
N LEU A 264 0.74 -3.18 10.22
CA LEU A 264 -0.33 -4.01 10.82
C LEU A 264 -1.10 -4.76 9.74
N SER A 265 -1.42 -4.10 8.62
CA SER A 265 -2.10 -4.74 7.48
C SER A 265 -1.31 -5.90 6.83
N GLN A 266 -0.01 -5.99 7.06
CA GLN A 266 0.85 -7.06 6.57
C GLN A 266 0.95 -8.21 7.58
N ILE A 267 1.10 -7.90 8.88
CA ILE A 267 1.37 -8.92 9.90
C ILE A 267 0.12 -9.58 10.49
N LEU A 268 -1.02 -8.89 10.52
CA LEU A 268 -2.26 -9.43 11.09
C LEU A 268 -2.75 -10.72 10.37
N PRO A 269 -2.66 -10.81 9.03
CA PRO A 269 -2.96 -12.04 8.31
C PRO A 269 -2.04 -13.20 8.68
N GLY A 270 -0.73 -12.96 8.74
CA GLY A 270 0.27 -13.99 9.08
C GLY A 270 0.17 -14.47 10.53
N LEU A 271 0.22 -13.54 11.48
CA LEU A 271 0.33 -13.80 12.92
C LEU A 271 -0.99 -14.12 13.60
N PHE A 272 -2.04 -13.37 13.26
CA PHE A 272 -3.34 -13.46 13.94
C PHE A 272 -4.41 -14.13 13.08
N LYS A 273 -4.12 -14.50 11.82
CA LYS A 273 -5.11 -15.02 10.86
C LYS A 273 -6.31 -14.10 10.74
N ILE A 274 -6.07 -12.79 10.70
CA ILE A 274 -7.09 -11.76 10.42
C ILE A 274 -6.85 -11.30 8.99
N THR A 275 -7.60 -11.87 8.04
CA THR A 275 -7.43 -11.65 6.60
C THR A 275 -8.45 -10.66 6.03
N GLU A 276 -9.60 -10.48 6.68
CA GLU A 276 -10.68 -9.56 6.27
C GLU A 276 -10.34 -8.11 6.70
N LEU A 277 -9.33 -7.62 5.98
CA LEU A 277 -8.55 -6.40 6.03
C LEU A 277 -8.92 -5.18 5.18
N HIS A 278 -8.95 -3.96 5.71
CA HIS A 278 -8.87 -2.75 4.89
C HIS A 278 -7.83 -1.77 5.42
N TYR A 279 -7.03 -1.20 4.53
CA TYR A 279 -6.17 -0.05 4.85
C TYR A 279 -6.58 1.14 3.99
N PHE A 280 -6.82 2.27 4.63
CA PHE A 280 -7.15 3.53 3.96
C PHE A 280 -6.22 4.64 4.37
N ARG A 281 -5.93 5.54 3.42
CA ARG A 281 -5.27 6.81 3.68
C ARG A 281 -6.04 7.94 3.03
N PHE A 282 -6.59 8.81 3.85
CA PHE A 282 -7.31 10.00 3.43
C PHE A 282 -6.47 11.25 3.69
N GLU A 283 -6.57 12.21 2.78
CA GLU A 283 -5.94 13.52 2.90
C GLU A 283 -6.95 14.61 2.61
N HIS A 284 -6.83 15.72 3.33
CA HIS A 284 -7.59 16.94 3.02
C HIS A 284 -6.73 18.18 3.28
N PHE A 285 -7.02 19.23 2.50
CA PHE A 285 -6.49 20.55 2.78
C PHE A 285 -7.34 21.22 3.84
N VAL A 286 -6.68 21.80 4.84
CA VAL A 286 -7.34 22.60 5.89
C VAL A 286 -8.11 23.74 5.24
N GLY A 287 -9.36 23.95 5.65
CA GLY A 287 -10.30 24.91 5.07
C GLY A 287 -10.99 24.47 3.78
N LYS A 288 -10.72 23.25 3.28
CA LYS A 288 -11.44 22.68 2.13
C LYS A 288 -12.25 21.46 2.55
N ASN A 289 -13.45 21.33 1.98
CA ASN A 289 -14.34 20.19 2.24
C ASN A 289 -13.98 18.92 1.43
N GLU A 290 -13.07 19.04 0.46
CA GLU A 290 -12.63 17.94 -0.41
C GLU A 290 -11.71 16.99 0.35
N ILE A 291 -12.12 15.72 0.43
CA ILE A 291 -11.34 14.64 1.05
C ILE A 291 -10.94 13.67 -0.05
N ARG A 292 -9.65 13.32 -0.10
CA ARG A 292 -9.07 12.44 -1.12
C ARG A 292 -8.59 11.14 -0.51
N LEU A 293 -9.04 10.01 -1.04
CA LEU A 293 -8.44 8.71 -0.77
C LEU A 293 -7.14 8.60 -1.59
N THR A 294 -5.99 8.63 -0.92
CA THR A 294 -4.67 8.66 -1.58
C THR A 294 -3.92 7.33 -1.51
N LYS A 295 -4.41 6.36 -0.73
CA LYS A 295 -3.95 4.97 -0.76
C LYS A 295 -5.05 4.08 -0.20
N GLU A 296 -5.24 2.94 -0.84
CA GLU A 296 -6.13 1.88 -0.36
C GLU A 296 -5.49 0.51 -0.59
N LEU A 297 -5.83 -0.42 0.29
CA LEU A 297 -5.62 -1.85 0.13
C LEU A 297 -6.87 -2.54 0.67
N ASN A 298 -7.55 -3.30 -0.19
CA ASN A 298 -8.82 -3.95 0.14
C ASN A 298 -8.63 -5.46 0.08
N MET A 299 -8.52 -6.13 1.22
CA MET A 299 -8.53 -7.59 1.23
C MET A 299 -9.94 -8.09 0.86
N PRO A 300 -10.10 -9.32 0.33
CA PRO A 300 -11.23 -9.67 -0.53
C PRO A 300 -12.60 -9.41 0.13
N ARG A 301 -13.58 -9.02 -0.72
CA ARG A 301 -14.95 -8.51 -0.43
C ARG A 301 -14.96 -7.01 -0.19
N THR A 302 -15.20 -6.29 -1.28
CA THR A 302 -15.01 -4.84 -1.41
C THR A 302 -16.02 -4.06 -0.56
N LEU A 303 -15.52 -3.42 0.50
CA LEU A 303 -16.23 -2.40 1.28
C LEU A 303 -16.15 -1.00 0.66
N VAL A 304 -15.36 -0.83 -0.41
CA VAL A 304 -15.21 0.45 -1.13
C VAL A 304 -15.85 0.31 -2.52
N PRO A 305 -16.80 1.18 -2.89
CA PRO A 305 -17.32 1.21 -4.22
C PRO A 305 -16.23 1.79 -5.11
N SER A 306 -16.19 1.30 -6.34
CA SER A 306 -15.53 1.94 -7.48
C SER A 306 -15.94 3.42 -7.72
N GLY A 307 -16.88 3.96 -6.93
CA GLY A 307 -17.46 5.31 -6.99
C GLY A 307 -16.52 6.48 -6.71
N VAL A 308 -15.32 6.27 -6.16
CA VAL A 308 -14.31 7.36 -6.04
C VAL A 308 -13.99 7.98 -7.41
N ARG A 309 -14.08 7.19 -8.48
CA ARG A 309 -13.89 7.69 -9.86
C ARG A 309 -15.11 8.43 -10.43
N LEU A 310 -16.28 8.30 -9.81
CA LEU A 310 -17.50 9.00 -10.20
C LEU A 310 -17.67 10.36 -9.49
N LYS A 311 -16.61 10.86 -8.82
CA LYS A 311 -16.65 12.08 -7.99
C LYS A 311 -17.66 12.01 -6.84
N GLU A 312 -17.96 10.80 -6.37
CA GLU A 312 -18.80 10.59 -5.19
C GLU A 312 -18.05 10.94 -3.91
N HIS A 313 -18.79 11.34 -2.87
CA HIS A 313 -18.24 11.70 -1.58
C HIS A 313 -18.30 10.51 -0.63
N HIS A 314 -17.17 10.18 -0.02
CA HIS A 314 -17.13 9.19 1.06
C HIS A 314 -18.03 9.60 2.22
N CYS A 315 -18.67 8.61 2.84
CA CYS A 315 -19.56 8.83 3.97
C CYS A 315 -18.86 9.63 5.08
N ARG A 316 -19.45 10.76 5.48
CA ARG A 316 -18.89 11.65 6.50
C ARG A 316 -18.98 11.09 7.92
N ARG A 317 -19.74 10.00 8.13
CA ARG A 317 -19.85 9.26 9.39
C ARG A 317 -18.76 8.20 9.56
N TRP A 318 -18.05 7.84 8.49
CA TRP A 318 -16.87 6.98 8.59
C TRP A 318 -15.80 7.65 9.44
N LEU A 319 -15.32 6.95 10.46
CA LEU A 319 -14.25 7.44 11.32
C LEU A 319 -13.02 7.97 10.55
N PRO A 320 -12.45 7.28 9.55
CA PRO A 320 -11.31 7.83 8.79
C PRO A 320 -11.58 9.20 8.14
N VAL A 321 -12.84 9.51 7.83
CA VAL A 321 -13.27 10.73 7.15
C VAL A 321 -13.64 11.81 8.18
N SER A 322 -14.40 11.46 9.21
CA SER A 322 -14.82 12.40 10.26
C SER A 322 -13.65 12.85 11.12
N LEU A 323 -12.67 11.98 11.37
CA LEU A 323 -11.51 12.29 12.22
C LEU A 323 -10.63 13.41 11.66
N LEU A 324 -10.63 13.60 10.34
CA LEU A 324 -9.96 14.73 9.68
C LEU A 324 -10.58 16.07 10.08
N LYS A 325 -11.92 16.15 10.11
CA LYS A 325 -12.65 17.35 10.54
C LYS A 325 -12.44 17.61 12.04
N ILE A 326 -12.48 16.57 12.87
CA ILE A 326 -12.21 16.68 14.31
C ILE A 326 -10.79 17.21 14.54
N LEU A 327 -9.80 16.72 13.78
CA LEU A 327 -8.42 17.21 13.86
C LEU A 327 -8.35 18.71 13.52
N GLU A 328 -8.99 19.13 12.44
CA GLU A 328 -9.03 20.54 12.04
C GLU A 328 -9.64 21.44 13.14
N GLU A 329 -10.74 21.03 13.76
CA GLU A 329 -11.35 21.73 14.89
C GLU A 329 -10.41 21.83 16.10
N GLU A 330 -9.65 20.77 16.39
CA GLU A 330 -8.66 20.77 17.48
C GLU A 330 -7.43 21.63 17.18
N GLN A 331 -7.01 21.72 15.91
CA GLN A 331 -5.94 22.60 15.48
C GLN A 331 -6.33 24.07 15.64
N LEU A 332 -7.58 24.43 15.33
CA LEU A 332 -8.12 25.78 15.55
C LEU A 332 -8.16 26.18 17.03
N LYS A 333 -8.25 25.20 17.94
CA LYS A 333 -8.18 25.41 19.41
C LYS A 333 -6.75 25.56 19.95
N GLY A 334 -5.73 25.59 19.08
CA GLY A 334 -4.34 25.86 19.47
C GLY A 334 -3.43 24.64 19.56
N ASN A 335 -3.86 23.45 19.08
CA ASN A 335 -3.05 22.23 19.11
C ASN A 335 -2.65 21.76 17.69
N PRO A 336 -1.74 22.46 16.99
CA PRO A 336 -1.46 22.22 15.56
C PRO A 336 -0.87 20.83 15.26
N ASN A 337 -0.12 20.26 16.19
CA ASN A 337 0.59 18.97 16.03
C ASN A 337 -0.10 17.79 16.73
N LYS A 338 -1.40 17.91 17.02
CA LYS A 338 -2.15 16.85 17.71
C LYS A 338 -2.24 15.59 16.86
N ILE A 339 -1.99 14.44 17.47
CA ILE A 339 -2.29 13.13 16.90
C ILE A 339 -3.59 12.66 17.54
N LEU A 340 -4.60 12.33 16.73
CA LEU A 340 -5.85 11.77 17.20
C LEU A 340 -5.89 10.29 16.86
N ILE A 341 -6.05 9.44 17.88
CA ILE A 341 -6.23 7.99 17.73
C ILE A 341 -7.61 7.64 18.24
N ARG A 342 -8.45 7.06 17.39
CA ARG A 342 -9.85 6.73 17.70
C ARG A 342 -10.22 5.38 17.09
N THR A 343 -11.30 4.81 17.62
CA THR A 343 -11.90 3.59 17.10
C THR A 343 -13.40 3.76 16.88
N GLN A 344 -13.98 3.00 15.96
CA GLN A 344 -15.41 3.00 15.64
C GLN A 344 -15.82 1.62 15.13
N ARG A 345 -17.02 1.19 15.51
CA ARG A 345 -17.71 0.06 14.88
C ARG A 345 -18.67 0.60 13.83
N ALA A 346 -18.31 0.46 12.57
CA ALA A 346 -19.09 0.91 11.43
C ALA A 346 -20.01 -0.22 10.95
N GLN A 347 -21.32 0.02 10.99
CA GLN A 347 -22.35 -0.89 10.47
C GLN A 347 -22.79 -0.43 9.08
N PHE A 348 -22.46 -1.21 8.06
CA PHE A 348 -22.79 -0.92 6.67
C PHE A 348 -24.26 -1.23 6.40
N VAL A 349 -25.02 -0.19 6.06
CA VAL A 349 -26.49 -0.28 5.95
C VAL A 349 -26.96 -1.18 4.80
N GLU A 350 -26.20 -1.24 3.70
CA GLU A 350 -26.57 -2.07 2.53
C GLU A 350 -26.21 -3.54 2.71
N SER A 351 -24.98 -3.84 3.12
CA SER A 351 -24.50 -5.22 3.23
C SER A 351 -24.81 -5.86 4.59
N GLY A 352 -25.08 -5.06 5.61
CA GLY A 352 -25.17 -5.51 7.01
C GLY A 352 -23.81 -5.85 7.62
N ASP A 353 -22.70 -5.66 6.89
CA ASP A 353 -21.36 -5.92 7.42
C ASP A 353 -21.02 -4.94 8.53
N GLU A 354 -20.25 -5.43 9.50
CA GLU A 354 -19.72 -4.61 10.57
C GLU A 354 -18.19 -4.57 10.50
N VAL A 355 -17.60 -3.39 10.61
CA VAL A 355 -16.16 -3.18 10.51
C VAL A 355 -15.67 -2.36 11.71
N LEU A 356 -14.63 -2.86 12.38
CA LEU A 356 -13.89 -2.10 13.37
C LEU A 356 -12.85 -1.23 12.66
N PHE A 357 -12.99 0.08 12.73
CA PHE A 357 -11.98 1.03 12.26
C PHE A 357 -11.09 1.48 13.41
N ILE A 358 -9.78 1.31 13.26
CA ILE A 358 -8.76 1.97 14.08
C ILE A 358 -8.13 3.06 13.21
N SER A 359 -8.33 4.32 13.58
CA SER A 359 -7.94 5.47 12.76
C SER A 359 -7.01 6.41 13.52
N ILE A 360 -6.00 6.90 12.80
CA ILE A 360 -5.02 7.85 13.32
C ILE A 360 -4.98 9.06 12.38
N ALA A 361 -5.32 10.24 12.88
CA ALA A 361 -5.24 11.50 12.15
C ALA A 361 -4.15 12.42 12.70
N HIS A 362 -3.40 13.06 11.80
CA HIS A 362 -2.32 13.99 12.14
C HIS A 362 -2.04 14.98 11.00
N ALA A 363 -1.37 16.09 11.33
CA ALA A 363 -0.92 17.10 10.36
C ALA A 363 0.37 16.65 9.65
N LEU A 364 0.50 16.97 8.36
CA LEU A 364 1.71 16.64 7.61
C LEU A 364 2.81 17.66 7.85
N ARG A 365 4.00 17.16 8.19
CA ARG A 365 5.14 17.99 8.56
C ARG A 365 5.69 18.86 7.42
N LEU A 366 5.89 18.29 6.23
CA LEU A 366 6.34 19.04 5.04
C LEU A 366 5.21 19.86 4.40
N ARG A 367 3.95 19.56 4.74
CA ARG A 367 2.76 20.21 4.17
C ARG A 367 1.79 20.58 5.29
N SER A 368 2.15 21.60 6.07
CA SER A 368 1.45 21.99 7.31
C SER A 368 -0.03 22.36 7.13
N LYS A 369 -0.47 22.69 5.91
CA LYS A 369 -1.88 22.95 5.56
C LYS A 369 -2.66 21.69 5.13
N MET A 370 -2.04 20.52 5.25
CA MET A 370 -2.63 19.25 4.82
C MET A 370 -2.64 18.29 6.01
N ASN A 371 -3.83 17.78 6.29
CA ASN A 371 -4.05 16.77 7.31
C ASN A 371 -4.24 15.42 6.64
N ARG A 372 -3.85 14.37 7.35
CA ARG A 372 -3.96 13.00 6.88
C ARG A 372 -4.57 12.13 7.96
N CYS A 373 -5.45 11.23 7.54
CA CYS A 373 -5.91 10.12 8.36
C CYS A 373 -5.52 8.80 7.70
N VAL A 374 -4.94 7.91 8.48
CA VAL A 374 -4.79 6.50 8.11
C VAL A 374 -5.69 5.65 8.97
N SER A 375 -6.24 4.60 8.38
CA SER A 375 -7.18 3.73 9.06
C SER A 375 -6.99 2.29 8.67
N LEU A 376 -7.10 1.43 9.67
CA LEU A 376 -7.16 -0.02 9.54
C LEU A 376 -8.58 -0.46 9.88
N GLY A 377 -9.29 -0.99 8.89
CA GLY A 377 -10.61 -1.61 9.04
C GLY A 377 -10.47 -3.12 9.17
N LEU A 378 -11.09 -3.71 10.20
CA LEU A 378 -11.14 -5.15 10.43
C LEU A 378 -12.60 -5.60 10.41
N ARG A 379 -12.97 -6.51 9.51
CA ARG A 379 -14.35 -7.02 9.49
C ARG A 379 -14.66 -7.77 10.77
N ILE A 380 -15.76 -7.42 11.42
CA ILE A 380 -16.21 -8.06 12.64
C ILE A 380 -16.94 -9.35 12.30
N ASP A 381 -16.23 -10.46 12.40
CA ASP A 381 -16.79 -11.80 12.35
C ASP A 381 -16.58 -12.54 13.69
N ASN A 382 -17.03 -13.80 13.76
CA ASN A 382 -16.84 -14.62 14.95
C ASN A 382 -15.36 -14.89 15.26
N ALA A 383 -14.48 -14.86 14.26
CA ALA A 383 -13.05 -15.06 14.47
C ALA A 383 -12.40 -13.81 15.09
N LEU A 384 -12.76 -12.61 14.64
CA LEU A 384 -12.29 -11.34 15.21
C LEU A 384 -12.83 -11.14 16.63
N LYS A 385 -14.12 -11.43 16.87
CA LYS A 385 -14.76 -11.33 18.21
C LYS A 385 -14.05 -12.17 19.28
N ARG A 386 -13.46 -13.32 18.90
CA ARG A 386 -12.67 -14.15 19.82
C ARG A 386 -11.27 -13.60 20.10
N LYS A 387 -10.74 -12.78 19.20
CA LYS A 387 -9.36 -12.25 19.28
C LYS A 387 -9.31 -10.88 19.94
N VAL A 388 -10.28 -10.02 19.64
CA VAL A 388 -10.31 -8.60 20.05
C VAL A 388 -11.41 -8.39 21.09
N LYS A 389 -11.04 -8.32 22.37
CA LYS A 389 -11.96 -8.27 23.51
C LYS A 389 -12.64 -6.91 23.68
N PHE A 390 -11.91 -5.81 23.43
CA PHE A 390 -12.47 -4.46 23.54
C PHE A 390 -13.59 -4.15 22.53
N LEU A 391 -13.92 -5.04 21.59
CA LEU A 391 -15.06 -4.87 20.69
C LEU A 391 -16.39 -4.62 21.42
N ASN A 392 -16.52 -5.12 22.64
CA ASN A 392 -17.70 -4.96 23.49
C ASN A 392 -17.62 -3.73 24.42
N ASP A 393 -16.55 -2.94 24.34
CA ASP A 393 -16.42 -1.73 25.14
C ASP A 393 -17.53 -0.74 24.76
N PRO A 394 -18.40 -0.33 25.71
CA PRO A 394 -19.50 0.60 25.45
C PRO A 394 -19.01 2.00 25.04
N GLN A 395 -17.74 2.34 25.25
CA GLN A 395 -17.16 3.61 24.80
C GLN A 395 -16.87 3.64 23.30
N ILE A 396 -16.89 2.49 22.61
CA ILE A 396 -16.68 2.44 21.17
C ILE A 396 -17.99 2.81 20.45
N PRO A 397 -18.02 3.92 19.70
CA PRO A 397 -19.24 4.32 18.99
C PRO A 397 -19.58 3.30 17.92
N VAL A 398 -20.86 2.92 17.88
CA VAL A 398 -21.45 2.09 16.84
C VAL A 398 -22.25 3.00 15.91
N GLU A 399 -21.79 3.15 14.67
CA GLU A 399 -22.36 4.10 13.72
C GLU A 399 -22.88 3.38 12.48
N LYS A 400 -24.10 3.73 12.06
CA LYS A 400 -24.64 3.30 10.77
C LYS A 400 -23.99 4.13 9.67
N VAL A 401 -23.37 3.47 8.71
CA VAL A 401 -22.63 4.12 7.65
C VAL A 401 -22.97 3.48 6.30
N ASN A 402 -22.65 4.19 5.23
CA ASN A 402 -22.57 3.58 3.90
C ASN A 402 -21.23 3.93 3.27
N GLN A 403 -21.05 3.47 2.04
CA GLN A 403 -19.84 3.69 1.29
C GLN A 403 -19.65 5.14 0.80
N THR A 404 -20.66 5.67 0.10
CA THR A 404 -20.71 7.05 -0.40
C THR A 404 -22.02 7.70 -0.03
N CYS A 405 -22.03 9.03 0.08
CA CYS A 405 -23.23 9.80 0.40
C CYS A 405 -24.28 9.70 -0.72
N GLU A 406 -23.85 9.69 -1.98
CA GLU A 406 -24.69 9.68 -3.18
C GLU A 406 -25.47 8.38 -3.37
N ARG A 407 -24.96 7.28 -2.79
CA ARG A 407 -25.61 5.97 -2.81
C ARG A 407 -26.15 5.59 -1.44
N CYS A 408 -26.12 6.51 -0.48
CA CYS A 408 -26.55 6.23 0.88
C CYS A 408 -28.07 6.08 0.93
N PRO A 409 -28.61 4.95 1.44
CA PRO A 409 -30.04 4.82 1.68
C PRO A 409 -30.51 5.57 2.92
N LEU A 410 -29.58 6.15 3.71
CA LEU A 410 -29.91 6.97 4.87
C LEU A 410 -30.37 8.35 4.43
N ASP A 411 -31.39 8.88 5.10
CA ASP A 411 -31.89 10.22 4.85
C ASP A 411 -31.08 11.30 5.60
N ASN A 412 -31.38 12.57 5.30
CA ASN A 412 -30.75 13.73 5.94
C ASN A 412 -31.09 13.88 7.43
N SER A 413 -32.14 13.23 7.94
CA SER A 413 -32.46 13.24 9.37
C SER A 413 -31.62 12.22 10.15
N GLN A 414 -31.10 11.21 9.46
CA GLN A 414 -30.25 10.15 10.00
C GLN A 414 -28.75 10.47 9.90
N CYS A 415 -28.35 11.52 9.17
CA CYS A 415 -26.95 11.91 8.89
C CYS A 415 -26.65 13.31 9.40
#